data_AF-A0A9P1DVE7-F1
#
_entry.id   AF-A0A9P1DVE7-F1
#
_cell.length_a   1.000
_cell.length_b   1.000
_cell.length_c   1.000
_cell.angle_alpha   90.00
_cell.angle_beta   90.00
_cell.angle_gamma   90.00
#
_symmetry.space_group_name_H-M   'P 1'
#
loop_
_entity.id
_entity.type
_entity.pdbx_description
1 polymer ?
#
loop_
_entity_poly.entity_id
_entity_poly.type
_entity_poly.pdbx_seq_one_letter_code
_entity_poly.pdbx_strand_id
1 'polypeptide(L)'
;MLGALKWLGLLCKSRMARLVLLLTGRVVLLADVATAYLEMHFADALKPQELEGGPVLFLPQLLHVLALHMKQVPPDGAYREVQGTLSSYLLLGLAEKLRELFGRAEIRGLKFFEGTSPLPLLLLRAMCFLGTVVCAYRAPKAGDTHQEVLEMFHDTELFGVVGILVSILLSEGRREKGAKLPQTVISICVQAVRILNHIARIDLPTVQKTLGASRQQEFYHLLVSLLDYCVGRLPASMVKPGPSGQAEESDLLHEAVVLLGFYCLQEPENQSILCYGEGQALLARLASLPLYYFMDERGKSILFPTILASCFRSEQNL
;
A
#
# COMPACT_ATOMS: atom_id res chain seq x y z
N MET A 1 -9.02 -23.76 -16.22
CA MET A 1 -9.23 -22.35 -15.83
C MET A 1 -7.93 -21.54 -15.75
N LEU A 2 -6.92 -21.97 -14.97
CA LEU A 2 -5.63 -21.25 -14.86
C LEU A 2 -4.91 -21.01 -16.20
N GLY A 3 -4.92 -21.98 -17.12
CA GLY A 3 -4.35 -21.81 -18.46
C GLY A 3 -5.02 -20.70 -19.28
N ALA A 4 -6.35 -20.61 -19.24
CA ALA A 4 -7.11 -19.54 -19.90
C ALA A 4 -6.78 -18.16 -19.31
N LEU A 5 -6.59 -18.06 -17.99
CA LEU A 5 -6.20 -16.82 -17.33
C LEU A 5 -4.75 -16.40 -17.66
N LYS A 6 -3.84 -17.36 -17.86
CA LYS A 6 -2.49 -17.09 -18.37
C LYS A 6 -2.55 -16.50 -19.79
N TRP A 7 -3.36 -17.09 -20.67
CA TRP A 7 -3.59 -16.55 -22.02
C TRP A 7 -4.22 -15.16 -21.97
N LEU A 8 -5.20 -14.95 -21.10
CA LEU A 8 -5.80 -13.63 -20.88
C LEU A 8 -4.75 -12.61 -20.40
N GLY A 9 -3.86 -13.00 -19.48
CA GLY A 9 -2.74 -12.16 -19.05
C GLY A 9 -1.78 -11.79 -20.18
N LEU A 10 -1.50 -12.71 -21.10
CA LEU A 10 -0.70 -12.44 -22.30
C LEU A 10 -1.43 -11.49 -23.26
N LEU A 11 -2.72 -11.72 -23.51
CA LEU A 11 -3.55 -10.83 -24.33
C LEU A 11 -3.60 -9.43 -23.74
N CYS A 12 -3.75 -9.33 -22.42
CA CYS A 12 -3.79 -8.06 -21.70
C CYS A 12 -2.45 -7.31 -21.69
N LYS A 13 -1.35 -7.85 -22.26
CA LYS A 13 -0.16 -7.06 -22.57
C LYS A 13 -0.43 -6.06 -23.70
N SER A 14 -1.30 -6.41 -24.66
CA SER A 14 -1.72 -5.51 -25.72
C SER A 14 -2.70 -4.45 -25.21
N ARG A 15 -2.42 -3.17 -25.49
CA ARG A 15 -3.32 -2.06 -25.15
C ARG A 15 -4.68 -2.20 -25.84
N MET A 16 -4.70 -2.67 -27.09
CA MET A 16 -5.94 -2.85 -27.85
C MET A 16 -6.84 -3.90 -27.20
N ALA A 17 -6.27 -5.03 -26.76
CA ALA A 17 -7.04 -6.07 -26.09
C ALA A 17 -7.68 -5.56 -24.79
N ARG A 18 -6.92 -4.81 -23.97
CA ARG A 18 -7.46 -4.21 -22.74
C ARG A 18 -8.58 -3.21 -23.00
N LEU A 19 -8.49 -2.44 -24.09
CA LEU A 19 -9.55 -1.51 -24.49
C LEU A 19 -10.83 -2.25 -24.90
N VAL A 20 -10.71 -3.30 -25.71
CA VAL A 20 -11.87 -4.11 -26.12
C VAL A 20 -12.54 -4.77 -24.91
N LEU A 21 -11.76 -5.32 -23.97
CA LEU A 21 -12.31 -5.94 -22.76
C LEU A 21 -13.00 -4.92 -21.85
N LEU A 22 -12.45 -3.71 -21.72
CA LEU A 22 -13.06 -2.62 -20.95
C LEU A 22 -14.40 -2.19 -21.57
N LEU A 23 -14.40 -1.92 -22.89
CA LEU A 23 -15.59 -1.44 -23.61
C LEU A 23 -16.71 -2.48 -23.71
N THR A 24 -16.36 -3.76 -23.71
CA THR A 24 -17.35 -4.86 -23.74
C THR A 24 -17.84 -5.26 -22.35
N GLY A 25 -17.45 -4.53 -21.29
CA GLY A 25 -17.85 -4.82 -19.91
C GLY A 25 -17.24 -6.11 -19.33
N ARG A 26 -16.38 -6.80 -20.06
CA ARG A 26 -15.79 -8.09 -19.64
C ARG A 26 -14.86 -7.94 -18.44
N VAL A 27 -14.35 -6.74 -18.16
CA VAL A 27 -13.54 -6.48 -16.96
C VAL A 27 -14.39 -6.55 -15.69
N VAL A 28 -15.67 -6.18 -15.75
CA VAL A 28 -16.61 -6.33 -14.61
C VAL A 28 -16.78 -7.80 -14.27
N LEU A 29 -16.97 -8.66 -15.28
CA LEU A 29 -17.04 -10.11 -15.07
C LEU A 29 -15.77 -10.69 -14.42
N LEU A 30 -14.59 -10.16 -14.77
CA LEU A 30 -13.34 -10.57 -14.11
C LEU A 30 -13.29 -10.12 -12.65
N ALA A 31 -13.88 -8.97 -12.34
CA ALA A 31 -14.02 -8.47 -10.98
C ALA A 31 -15.01 -9.32 -10.18
N ASP A 32 -16.19 -9.64 -10.75
CA ASP A 32 -17.17 -10.55 -10.15
C ASP A 32 -16.54 -11.91 -9.82
N VAL A 33 -15.75 -12.46 -10.75
CA VAL A 33 -15.01 -13.70 -10.52
C VAL A 33 -13.99 -13.54 -9.40
N ALA A 34 -13.29 -12.40 -9.30
CA ALA A 34 -12.35 -12.15 -8.21
C ALA A 34 -13.07 -12.08 -6.86
N THR A 35 -14.19 -11.37 -6.79
CA THR A 35 -15.03 -11.24 -5.59
C THR A 35 -15.55 -12.59 -5.14
N ALA A 36 -16.22 -13.34 -6.03
CA ALA A 36 -16.75 -14.67 -5.71
C ALA A 36 -15.66 -15.64 -5.27
N TYR A 37 -14.46 -15.54 -5.87
CA TYR A 37 -13.34 -16.40 -5.51
C TYR A 37 -12.75 -16.05 -4.15
N LEU A 38 -12.63 -14.76 -3.84
CA LEU A 38 -12.24 -14.29 -2.52
C LEU A 38 -13.30 -14.69 -1.47
N GLU A 39 -14.58 -14.54 -1.78
CA GLU A 39 -15.65 -14.93 -0.86
C GLU A 39 -15.64 -16.43 -0.57
N MET A 40 -15.58 -17.28 -1.61
CA MET A 40 -15.58 -18.73 -1.45
C MET A 40 -14.39 -19.26 -0.63
N HIS A 41 -13.23 -18.60 -0.69
CA HIS A 41 -12.01 -19.07 -0.05
C HIS A 41 -11.62 -18.30 1.23
N PHE A 42 -12.20 -17.12 1.47
CA PHE A 42 -11.82 -16.23 2.56
C PHE A 42 -12.98 -15.75 3.44
N ALA A 43 -14.24 -16.11 3.14
CA ALA A 43 -15.40 -15.76 4.01
C ALA A 43 -15.43 -16.49 5.36
N ASP A 44 -14.87 -17.71 5.45
CA ASP A 44 -14.99 -18.54 6.66
C ASP A 44 -13.75 -18.31 7.58
N ALA A 45 -13.88 -17.42 8.57
CA ALA A 45 -12.79 -17.05 9.50
C ALA A 45 -12.39 -18.17 10.47
N LEU A 46 -13.25 -19.19 10.62
CA LEU A 46 -13.12 -20.26 11.63
C LEU A 46 -12.30 -21.47 11.16
N LYS A 47 -11.95 -21.55 9.87
CA LYS A 47 -11.16 -22.67 9.34
C LYS A 47 -9.78 -22.17 8.92
N PRO A 48 -8.71 -22.52 9.65
CA PRO A 48 -7.34 -22.36 9.18
C PRO A 48 -7.07 -23.43 8.11
N GLN A 49 -7.82 -23.41 7.01
CA GLN A 49 -7.39 -24.18 5.85
C GLN A 49 -6.11 -23.53 5.36
N GLU A 50 -5.03 -24.30 5.42
CA GLU A 50 -3.80 -23.97 4.73
C GLU A 50 -4.18 -23.59 3.31
N LEU A 51 -3.78 -22.40 2.87
CA LEU A 51 -3.93 -21.98 1.49
C LEU A 51 -3.00 -22.84 0.63
N GLU A 52 -3.39 -24.09 0.44
CA GLU A 52 -2.75 -25.06 -0.42
C GLU A 52 -3.70 -25.40 -1.56
N GLY A 53 -3.21 -25.28 -2.79
CA GLY A 53 -3.96 -25.65 -4.00
C GLY A 53 -4.18 -24.51 -5.01
N GLY A 54 -5.17 -24.72 -5.88
CA GLY A 54 -5.49 -23.86 -7.05
C GLY A 54 -5.68 -22.35 -6.79
N PRO A 55 -6.25 -21.90 -5.64
CA PRO A 55 -6.53 -20.49 -5.40
C PRO A 55 -5.33 -19.57 -5.39
N VAL A 56 -4.24 -20.04 -4.80
CA VAL A 56 -3.03 -19.25 -4.59
C VAL A 56 -2.24 -19.08 -5.88
N LEU A 57 -2.57 -19.83 -6.93
CA LEU A 57 -1.98 -19.68 -8.26
C LEU A 57 -2.90 -18.89 -9.21
N PHE A 58 -4.21 -18.98 -9.01
CA PHE A 58 -5.22 -18.33 -9.85
C PHE A 58 -5.42 -16.86 -9.49
N LEU A 59 -5.68 -16.57 -8.22
CA LEU A 59 -6.03 -15.23 -7.75
C LEU A 59 -4.93 -14.18 -7.99
N PRO A 60 -3.62 -14.46 -7.76
CA PRO A 60 -2.58 -13.47 -8.05
C PRO A 60 -2.54 -13.07 -9.53
N GLN A 61 -2.80 -14.03 -10.43
CA GLN A 61 -2.87 -13.77 -11.86
C GLN A 61 -4.11 -12.96 -12.23
N LEU A 62 -5.25 -13.20 -11.57
CA LEU A 62 -6.50 -12.47 -11.84
C LEU A 62 -6.38 -11.02 -11.39
N LEU A 63 -5.90 -10.80 -10.16
CA LEU A 63 -5.59 -9.47 -9.63
C LEU A 63 -4.57 -8.73 -10.50
N HIS A 64 -3.57 -9.44 -11.03
CA HIS A 64 -2.64 -8.87 -11.99
C HIS A 64 -3.32 -8.41 -13.29
N VAL A 65 -4.22 -9.23 -13.87
CA VAL A 65 -4.98 -8.86 -15.07
C VAL A 65 -5.87 -7.65 -14.82
N LEU A 66 -6.58 -7.61 -13.69
CA LEU A 66 -7.40 -6.45 -13.31
C LEU A 66 -6.54 -5.18 -13.15
N ALA A 67 -5.38 -5.30 -12.50
CA ALA A 67 -4.43 -4.19 -12.37
C ALA A 67 -3.95 -3.67 -13.73
N LEU A 68 -3.70 -4.54 -14.72
CA LEU A 68 -3.29 -4.10 -16.06
C LEU A 68 -4.36 -3.24 -16.75
N HIS A 69 -5.64 -3.52 -16.51
CA HIS A 69 -6.73 -2.69 -17.03
C HIS A 69 -6.79 -1.32 -16.33
N MET A 70 -6.43 -1.25 -15.05
CA MET A 70 -6.36 0.01 -14.31
C MET A 70 -5.11 0.84 -14.63
N LYS A 71 -4.00 0.22 -15.05
CA LYS A 71 -2.77 0.92 -15.44
C LYS A 71 -2.83 1.57 -16.83
N GLN A 72 -3.82 1.22 -17.66
CA GLN A 72 -3.86 1.75 -19.01
C GLN A 72 -4.24 3.24 -18.98
N VAL A 73 -3.54 4.04 -19.78
CA VAL A 73 -3.94 5.43 -20.01
C VAL A 73 -5.07 5.44 -21.03
N PRO A 74 -6.26 5.96 -20.69
CA PRO A 74 -7.39 6.04 -21.60
C PRO A 74 -7.09 7.02 -22.75
N PRO A 75 -7.45 6.71 -24.00
CA PRO A 75 -7.19 7.58 -25.15
C PRO A 75 -8.08 8.83 -25.20
N ASP A 76 -9.28 8.78 -24.59
CA ASP A 76 -10.28 9.86 -24.62
C ASP A 76 -11.05 9.95 -23.28
N GLY A 77 -11.76 11.05 -23.06
CA GLY A 77 -12.49 11.39 -21.83
C GLY A 77 -13.57 10.37 -21.45
N ALA A 78 -14.32 9.83 -22.41
CA ALA A 78 -15.33 8.80 -22.14
C ALA A 78 -14.72 7.55 -21.50
N TYR A 79 -13.52 7.14 -21.94
CA TYR A 79 -12.81 5.99 -21.36
C TYR A 79 -12.34 6.27 -19.94
N ARG A 80 -12.00 7.53 -19.65
CA ARG A 80 -11.59 7.94 -18.30
C ARG A 80 -12.76 7.86 -17.32
N GLU A 81 -13.98 8.17 -17.77
CA GLU A 81 -15.20 8.03 -16.97
C GLU A 81 -15.50 6.55 -16.68
N VAL A 82 -15.45 5.68 -17.70
CA VAL A 82 -15.62 4.22 -17.51
C VAL A 82 -14.58 3.64 -16.55
N GLN A 83 -13.32 4.07 -16.65
CA GLN A 83 -12.25 3.64 -15.73
C GLN A 83 -12.49 4.15 -14.30
N GLY A 84 -13.02 5.37 -14.15
CA GLY A 84 -13.43 5.92 -12.86
C GLY A 84 -14.53 5.08 -12.20
N THR A 85 -15.62 4.81 -12.91
CA THR A 85 -16.71 3.94 -12.42
C THR A 85 -16.21 2.54 -12.06
N LEU A 86 -15.36 1.96 -12.91
CA LEU A 86 -14.77 0.65 -12.63
C LEU A 86 -13.84 0.67 -11.41
N SER A 87 -13.09 1.75 -11.18
CA SER A 87 -12.25 1.87 -9.99
C SER A 87 -13.09 1.92 -8.70
N SER A 88 -14.18 2.69 -8.68
CA SER A 88 -15.13 2.71 -7.55
C SER A 88 -15.74 1.33 -7.31
N TYR A 89 -16.21 0.68 -8.37
CA TYR A 89 -16.79 -0.66 -8.30
C TYR A 89 -15.79 -1.69 -7.75
N LEU A 90 -14.54 -1.67 -8.21
CA LEU A 90 -13.49 -2.56 -7.72
C LEU A 90 -13.14 -2.30 -6.25
N LEU A 91 -13.08 -1.03 -5.83
CA LEU A 91 -12.82 -0.70 -4.42
C LEU A 91 -13.96 -1.20 -3.55
N LEU A 92 -15.21 -0.81 -3.84
CA LEU A 92 -16.37 -1.19 -3.03
C LEU A 92 -16.60 -2.72 -3.02
N GLY A 93 -16.39 -3.40 -4.15
CA GLY A 93 -16.64 -4.84 -4.27
C GLY A 93 -15.56 -5.75 -3.69
N LEU A 94 -14.31 -5.27 -3.55
CA LEU A 94 -13.18 -6.10 -3.09
C LEU A 94 -12.57 -5.65 -1.76
N ALA A 95 -12.91 -4.46 -1.25
CA ALA A 95 -12.24 -3.88 -0.09
C ALA A 95 -12.27 -4.78 1.15
N GLU A 96 -13.47 -5.18 1.58
CA GLU A 96 -13.65 -6.00 2.78
C GLU A 96 -12.90 -7.34 2.64
N LYS A 97 -12.98 -7.97 1.47
CA LYS A 97 -12.33 -9.26 1.22
C LYS A 97 -10.80 -9.16 1.17
N LEU A 98 -10.27 -8.05 0.67
CA LEU A 98 -8.85 -7.77 0.74
C LEU A 98 -8.40 -7.46 2.18
N ARG A 99 -9.21 -6.76 2.98
CA ARG A 99 -8.96 -6.59 4.42
C ARG A 99 -8.88 -7.98 5.07
N GLU A 100 -9.89 -8.83 4.92
CA GLU A 100 -9.93 -10.17 5.52
C GLU A 100 -8.67 -10.98 5.15
N LEU A 101 -8.26 -10.94 3.88
CA LEU A 101 -7.02 -11.55 3.40
C LEU A 101 -5.78 -11.03 4.16
N PHE A 102 -5.66 -9.70 4.30
CA PHE A 102 -4.55 -9.09 5.01
C PHE A 102 -4.58 -9.37 6.51
N GLY A 103 -5.76 -9.46 7.13
CA GLY A 103 -5.92 -9.80 8.56
C GLY A 103 -5.48 -11.22 8.89
N ARG A 104 -5.71 -12.18 7.98
CA ARG A 104 -5.19 -13.55 8.15
C ARG A 104 -3.66 -13.59 8.08
N ALA A 105 -3.06 -12.78 7.21
CA ALA A 105 -1.61 -12.66 7.11
C ALA A 105 -1.01 -11.94 8.33
N GLU A 106 -1.69 -10.91 8.84
CA GLU A 106 -1.35 -10.18 10.05
C GLU A 106 -1.23 -11.11 11.26
N ILE A 107 -2.14 -12.07 11.46
CA ILE A 107 -2.06 -13.04 12.58
C ILE A 107 -0.79 -13.90 12.51
N ARG A 108 -0.30 -14.20 11.30
CA ARG A 108 0.85 -15.10 11.09
C ARG A 108 2.20 -14.38 11.07
N GLY A 109 2.22 -13.07 10.79
CA GLY A 109 3.45 -12.26 10.74
C GLY A 109 4.48 -12.81 9.74
N LEU A 110 5.78 -12.76 10.09
CA LEU A 110 6.84 -13.23 9.18
C LEU A 110 6.87 -14.73 8.94
N LYS A 111 6.32 -15.54 9.84
CA LYS A 111 6.22 -17.00 9.64
C LYS A 111 5.40 -17.34 8.41
N PHE A 112 4.55 -16.41 7.97
CA PHE A 112 3.82 -16.53 6.71
C PHE A 112 4.71 -16.59 5.46
N PHE A 113 5.94 -16.07 5.54
CA PHE A 113 6.91 -16.01 4.45
C PHE A 113 7.92 -17.16 4.48
N GLU A 114 7.81 -18.08 5.45
CA GLU A 114 8.69 -19.24 5.58
C GLU A 114 8.20 -20.40 4.69
N GLY A 115 9.14 -21.11 4.06
CA GLY A 115 8.85 -22.27 3.20
C GLY A 115 8.52 -21.92 1.74
N THR A 116 8.16 -22.95 0.95
CA THR A 116 7.82 -22.84 -0.49
C THR A 116 6.34 -22.53 -0.72
N SER A 117 5.76 -21.62 0.07
CA SER A 117 4.35 -21.25 -0.07
C SER A 117 4.12 -20.25 -1.22
N PRO A 118 3.07 -20.42 -2.04
CA PRO A 118 2.67 -19.42 -3.04
C PRO A 118 2.01 -18.17 -2.43
N LEU A 119 1.76 -18.15 -1.13
CA LEU A 119 1.03 -17.10 -0.42
C LEU A 119 1.67 -15.69 -0.42
N PRO A 120 2.99 -15.53 -0.23
CA PRO A 120 3.63 -14.23 -0.33
C PRO A 120 3.40 -13.56 -1.70
N LEU A 121 3.34 -14.35 -2.77
CA LEU A 121 3.04 -13.84 -4.10
C LEU A 121 1.60 -13.34 -4.20
N LEU A 122 0.64 -14.03 -3.58
CA LEU A 122 -0.75 -13.57 -3.52
C LEU A 122 -0.84 -12.22 -2.79
N LEU A 123 -0.23 -12.09 -1.62
CA LEU A 123 -0.22 -10.82 -0.87
C LEU A 123 0.42 -9.69 -1.68
N LEU A 124 1.59 -9.95 -2.27
CA LEU A 124 2.25 -8.95 -3.11
C LEU A 124 1.36 -8.53 -4.29
N ARG A 125 0.69 -9.47 -4.97
CA ARG A 125 -0.22 -9.16 -6.08
C ARG A 125 -1.47 -8.44 -5.62
N ALA A 126 -2.02 -8.75 -4.45
CA ALA A 126 -3.14 -8.04 -3.84
C ALA A 126 -2.76 -6.60 -3.50
N MET A 127 -1.62 -6.37 -2.85
CA MET A 127 -1.10 -5.03 -2.55
C MET A 127 -0.84 -4.22 -3.83
N CYS A 128 -0.19 -4.82 -4.83
CA CYS A 128 0.05 -4.15 -6.12
C CYS A 128 -1.24 -3.80 -6.85
N PHE A 129 -2.23 -4.70 -6.82
CA PHE A 129 -3.55 -4.46 -7.40
C PHE A 129 -4.23 -3.30 -6.68
N LEU A 130 -4.35 -3.38 -5.36
CA LEU A 130 -4.99 -2.35 -4.55
C LEU A 130 -4.35 -0.98 -4.75
N GLY A 131 -3.01 -0.88 -4.67
CA GLY A 131 -2.29 0.37 -4.94
C GLY A 131 -2.55 0.92 -6.34
N THR A 132 -2.71 0.04 -7.33
CA THR A 132 -3.08 0.45 -8.69
C THR A 132 -4.51 1.01 -8.74
N VAL A 133 -5.49 0.34 -8.11
CA VAL A 133 -6.89 0.79 -8.14
C VAL A 133 -7.04 2.12 -7.39
N VAL A 134 -6.47 2.24 -6.18
CA VAL A 134 -6.51 3.48 -5.39
C VAL A 134 -5.83 4.63 -6.14
N CYS A 135 -4.69 4.39 -6.79
CA CYS A 135 -4.02 5.42 -7.59
C CYS A 135 -4.85 5.86 -8.81
N ALA A 136 -5.55 4.91 -9.44
CA ALA A 136 -6.43 5.17 -10.58
C ALA A 136 -7.76 5.83 -10.20
N TYR A 137 -8.17 5.72 -8.93
CA TYR A 137 -9.42 6.26 -8.44
C TYR A 137 -9.50 7.78 -8.65
N ARG A 138 -10.66 8.23 -9.12
CA ARG A 138 -11.00 9.64 -9.27
C ARG A 138 -12.44 9.81 -8.81
N ALA A 139 -12.68 10.82 -7.98
CA ALA A 139 -14.03 11.12 -7.54
C ALA A 139 -14.95 11.32 -8.77
N PRO A 140 -16.10 10.62 -8.84
CA PRO A 140 -17.05 10.81 -9.93
C PRO A 140 -17.58 12.25 -9.92
N LYS A 141 -17.86 12.80 -11.12
CA LYS A 141 -18.39 14.17 -11.27
C LYS A 141 -19.78 14.36 -10.65
N ALA A 142 -20.48 13.27 -10.34
CA ALA A 142 -21.79 13.25 -9.70
C ALA A 142 -21.86 12.07 -8.72
N GLY A 143 -22.40 12.30 -7.51
CA GLY A 143 -23.09 11.26 -6.74
C GLY A 143 -22.45 10.74 -5.45
N ASP A 144 -23.30 9.99 -4.73
CA ASP A 144 -23.12 9.36 -3.42
C ASP A 144 -21.97 8.33 -3.38
N THR A 145 -21.59 7.75 -4.51
CA THR A 145 -20.53 6.72 -4.59
C THR A 145 -19.16 7.23 -4.14
N HIS A 146 -18.88 8.53 -4.22
CA HIS A 146 -17.66 9.07 -3.62
C HIS A 146 -17.67 8.89 -2.11
N GLN A 147 -18.79 9.23 -1.47
CA GLN A 147 -18.98 9.10 -0.04
C GLN A 147 -18.91 7.63 0.40
N GLU A 148 -19.55 6.72 -0.32
CA GLU A 148 -19.45 5.27 -0.08
C GLU A 148 -17.99 4.78 -0.08
N VAL A 149 -17.15 5.29 -0.99
CA VAL A 149 -15.72 4.94 -1.04
C VAL A 149 -14.96 5.50 0.15
N LEU A 150 -15.28 6.71 0.60
CA LEU A 150 -14.65 7.31 1.80
C LEU A 150 -15.05 6.56 3.07
N GLU A 151 -16.34 6.24 3.22
CA GLU A 151 -16.87 5.41 4.31
C GLU A 151 -16.20 4.04 4.30
N MET A 152 -16.05 3.42 3.12
CA MET A 152 -15.32 2.16 2.99
C MET A 152 -13.86 2.26 3.45
N PHE A 153 -13.13 3.34 3.13
CA PHE A 153 -11.75 3.50 3.62
C PHE A 153 -11.71 3.56 5.14
N HIS A 154 -12.68 4.21 5.76
CA HIS A 154 -12.81 4.28 7.21
C HIS A 154 -13.15 2.90 7.80
N ASP A 155 -14.21 2.24 7.31
CA ASP A 155 -14.76 1.01 7.87
C ASP A 155 -13.83 -0.20 7.68
N THR A 156 -13.07 -0.22 6.59
CA THR A 156 -12.03 -1.24 6.37
C THR A 156 -10.70 -0.91 7.03
N GLU A 157 -10.64 0.19 7.79
CA GLU A 157 -9.44 0.70 8.45
C GLU A 157 -8.25 0.80 7.48
N LEU A 158 -8.46 1.45 6.33
CA LEU A 158 -7.51 1.53 5.23
C LEU A 158 -7.08 0.13 4.74
N PHE A 159 -8.07 -0.74 4.54
CA PHE A 159 -7.91 -2.16 4.19
C PHE A 159 -7.11 -2.99 5.22
N GLY A 160 -6.88 -2.50 6.43
CA GLY A 160 -6.03 -3.18 7.44
C GLY A 160 -4.55 -3.23 7.05
N VAL A 161 -4.10 -2.35 6.15
CA VAL A 161 -2.71 -2.32 5.64
C VAL A 161 -1.70 -2.05 6.74
N VAL A 162 -2.04 -1.25 7.74
CA VAL A 162 -1.15 -0.93 8.86
C VAL A 162 -0.90 -2.15 9.75
N GLY A 163 -1.96 -2.91 10.06
CA GLY A 163 -1.86 -4.10 10.92
C GLY A 163 -0.89 -5.14 10.35
N ILE A 164 -1.03 -5.46 9.05
CA ILE A 164 -0.09 -6.39 8.39
C ILE A 164 1.34 -5.85 8.37
N LEU A 165 1.56 -4.54 8.15
CA LEU A 165 2.91 -3.96 8.19
C LEU A 165 3.55 -4.06 9.57
N VAL A 166 2.79 -3.69 10.62
CA VAL A 166 3.24 -3.79 12.00
C VAL A 166 3.55 -5.23 12.36
N SER A 167 2.70 -6.19 12.00
CA SER A 167 2.95 -7.61 12.27
C SER A 167 4.21 -8.14 11.57
N ILE A 168 4.42 -7.77 10.30
CA ILE A 168 5.62 -8.13 9.54
C ILE A 168 6.88 -7.53 10.19
N LEU A 169 6.85 -6.25 10.57
CA LEU A 169 8.03 -5.54 11.09
C LEU A 169 8.31 -5.83 12.57
N LEU A 170 7.30 -6.02 13.42
CA LEU A 170 7.50 -6.44 14.81
C LEU A 170 8.04 -7.87 14.90
N SER A 171 7.72 -8.72 13.92
CA SER A 171 8.34 -10.04 13.81
C SER A 171 9.85 -9.94 13.53
N GLU A 172 10.35 -8.86 12.91
CA GLU A 172 11.80 -8.58 12.76
C GLU A 172 12.46 -8.14 14.06
N GLY A 173 11.74 -7.53 15.01
CA GLY A 173 12.29 -7.17 16.32
C GLY A 173 12.86 -8.37 17.10
N ARG A 174 12.56 -9.59 16.64
CA ARG A 174 13.04 -10.88 17.18
C ARG A 174 14.20 -11.49 16.36
N ARG A 175 14.55 -10.92 15.20
CA ARG A 175 15.67 -11.36 14.35
C ARG A 175 16.96 -10.67 14.77
N GLU A 176 18.10 -11.28 14.46
CA GLU A 176 19.42 -10.72 14.73
C GLU A 176 19.54 -9.31 14.12
N LYS A 177 20.05 -8.35 14.90
CA LYS A 177 20.23 -6.96 14.46
C LYS A 177 20.99 -6.94 13.14
N GLY A 178 20.32 -6.53 12.06
CA GLY A 178 20.92 -6.45 10.73
C GLY A 178 20.61 -7.61 9.79
N ALA A 179 19.62 -8.47 10.06
CA ALA A 179 19.06 -9.39 9.07
C ALA A 179 18.37 -8.62 7.92
N LYS A 180 18.57 -9.08 6.67
CA LYS A 180 17.90 -8.47 5.50
C LYS A 180 16.50 -9.03 5.35
N LEU A 181 15.53 -8.16 5.12
CA LEU A 181 14.17 -8.58 4.77
C LEU A 181 14.17 -9.30 3.41
N PRO A 182 13.32 -10.33 3.23
CA PRO A 182 13.07 -10.89 1.91
C PRO A 182 12.57 -9.80 0.96
N GLN A 183 13.01 -9.80 -0.31
CA GLN A 183 12.61 -8.78 -1.29
C GLN A 183 11.09 -8.63 -1.38
N THR A 184 10.36 -9.74 -1.39
CA THR A 184 8.89 -9.75 -1.43
C THR A 184 8.27 -8.95 -0.28
N VAL A 185 8.89 -8.99 0.91
CA VAL A 185 8.42 -8.24 2.08
C VAL A 185 8.65 -6.75 1.88
N ILE A 186 9.84 -6.35 1.39
CA ILE A 186 10.15 -4.95 1.08
C ILE A 186 9.17 -4.42 0.02
N SER A 187 8.91 -5.18 -1.04
CA SER A 187 7.95 -4.80 -2.07
C SER A 187 6.53 -4.64 -1.51
N ILE A 188 6.09 -5.50 -0.58
CA ILE A 188 4.81 -5.36 0.13
C ILE A 188 4.80 -4.07 0.95
N CYS A 189 5.85 -3.77 1.70
CA CYS A 189 5.97 -2.54 2.48
C CYS A 189 5.87 -1.30 1.59
N VAL A 190 6.59 -1.27 0.46
CA VAL A 190 6.54 -0.16 -0.50
C VAL A 190 5.13 0.05 -1.02
N GLN A 191 4.45 -1.02 -1.45
CA GLN A 191 3.09 -0.91 -2.00
C GLN A 191 2.08 -0.49 -0.92
N ALA A 192 2.21 -1.00 0.29
CA ALA A 192 1.37 -0.67 1.43
C ALA A 192 1.47 0.83 1.79
N VAL A 193 2.68 1.36 1.95
CA VAL A 193 2.87 2.79 2.25
C VAL A 193 2.40 3.67 1.09
N ARG A 194 2.61 3.24 -0.16
CA ARG A 194 2.05 3.91 -1.35
C ARG A 194 0.53 3.96 -1.34
N ILE A 195 -0.13 2.86 -0.96
CA ILE A 195 -1.60 2.83 -0.82
C ILE A 195 -2.02 3.91 0.17
N LEU A 196 -1.40 3.98 1.35
CA LEU A 196 -1.72 4.98 2.37
C LEU A 196 -1.52 6.42 1.84
N ASN A 197 -0.40 6.69 1.16
CA ASN A 197 -0.15 7.98 0.52
C ASN A 197 -1.16 8.31 -0.59
N HIS A 198 -1.64 7.32 -1.34
CA HIS A 198 -2.68 7.53 -2.33
C HIS A 198 -4.04 7.81 -1.67
N ILE A 199 -4.40 7.10 -0.60
CA ILE A 199 -5.63 7.37 0.15
C ILE A 199 -5.55 8.77 0.79
N ALA A 200 -4.41 9.17 1.35
CA ALA A 200 -4.23 10.51 1.93
C ALA A 200 -4.44 11.65 0.91
N ARG A 201 -4.14 11.40 -0.38
CA ARG A 201 -4.42 12.36 -1.46
C ARG A 201 -5.90 12.38 -1.87
N ILE A 202 -6.64 11.31 -1.60
CA ILE A 202 -8.07 11.21 -1.89
C ILE A 202 -8.87 11.81 -0.73
N ASP A 203 -8.56 11.39 0.50
CA ASP A 203 -9.23 11.78 1.73
C ASP A 203 -8.25 11.74 2.91
N LEU A 204 -7.59 12.87 3.12
CA LEU A 204 -6.61 13.07 4.18
C LEU A 204 -7.20 12.84 5.60
N PRO A 205 -8.38 13.41 5.94
CA PRO A 205 -9.00 13.18 7.24
C PRO A 205 -9.14 11.72 7.65
N THR A 206 -9.54 10.83 6.73
CA THR A 206 -9.69 9.40 7.04
C THR A 206 -8.34 8.78 7.40
N VAL A 207 -7.27 9.08 6.66
CA VAL A 207 -5.93 8.60 7.02
C VAL A 207 -5.48 9.15 8.38
N GLN A 208 -5.65 10.44 8.62
CA GLN A 208 -5.25 11.07 9.89
C GLN A 208 -5.99 10.53 11.09
N LYS A 209 -7.30 10.29 10.97
CA LYS A 209 -8.13 9.74 12.06
C LYS A 209 -7.86 8.26 12.30
N THR A 210 -7.79 7.45 11.24
CA THR A 210 -7.56 5.99 11.38
C THR A 210 -6.16 5.68 11.93
N LEU A 211 -5.15 6.49 11.61
CA LEU A 211 -3.79 6.37 12.16
C LEU A 211 -3.57 7.18 13.45
N GLY A 212 -4.55 8.02 13.81
CA GLY A 212 -4.51 8.99 14.89
C GLY A 212 -4.71 8.36 16.27
N ALA A 213 -5.43 9.04 17.15
CA ALA A 213 -5.52 8.77 18.59
C ALA A 213 -5.62 7.28 19.01
N SER A 214 -6.33 6.43 18.27
CA SER A 214 -6.48 5.00 18.60
C SER A 214 -5.30 4.12 18.18
N ARG A 215 -4.53 4.52 17.16
CA ARG A 215 -3.42 3.74 16.56
C ARG A 215 -2.09 4.48 16.51
N GLN A 216 -2.01 5.66 17.12
CA GLN A 216 -0.84 6.53 17.07
C GLN A 216 0.43 5.82 17.53
N GLN A 217 0.35 4.98 18.58
CA GLN A 217 1.50 4.23 19.07
C GLN A 217 1.96 3.15 18.07
N GLU A 218 1.04 2.38 17.50
CA GLU A 218 1.35 1.37 16.48
C GLU A 218 1.97 2.02 15.24
N PHE A 219 1.41 3.16 14.83
CA PHE A 219 1.89 3.93 13.70
C PHE A 219 3.27 4.56 13.96
N TYR A 220 3.52 5.05 15.18
CA TYR A 220 4.84 5.53 15.61
C TYR A 220 5.89 4.42 15.47
N HIS A 221 5.63 3.24 16.01
CA HIS A 221 6.56 2.11 15.93
C HIS A 221 6.77 1.64 14.49
N LEU A 222 5.72 1.66 13.66
CA LEU A 222 5.82 1.39 12.23
C LEU A 222 6.79 2.36 11.54
N LEU A 223 6.59 3.67 11.72
CA LEU A 223 7.45 4.69 11.12
C LEU A 223 8.90 4.57 11.59
N VAL A 224 9.13 4.43 12.89
CA VAL A 224 10.48 4.24 13.44
C VAL A 224 11.14 3.00 12.83
N SER A 225 10.43 1.88 12.77
CA SER A 225 10.97 0.63 12.21
C SER A 225 11.32 0.77 10.72
N LEU A 226 10.46 1.42 9.94
CA LEU A 226 10.70 1.67 8.51
C LEU A 226 11.88 2.61 8.28
N LEU A 227 11.95 3.73 8.99
CA LEU A 227 13.02 4.72 8.87
C LEU A 227 14.36 4.09 9.26
N ASP A 228 14.44 3.47 10.43
CA ASP A 228 15.68 2.87 10.94
C ASP A 228 16.16 1.72 10.03
N TYR A 229 15.23 0.87 9.55
CA TYR A 229 15.56 -0.20 8.60
C TYR A 229 16.11 0.37 7.29
N CYS A 230 15.44 1.34 6.67
CA CYS A 230 15.85 1.84 5.36
C CYS A 230 17.16 2.64 5.46
N VAL A 231 17.31 3.50 6.46
CA VAL A 231 18.55 4.29 6.67
C VAL A 231 19.75 3.38 6.90
N GLY A 232 19.61 2.31 7.68
CA GLY A 232 20.69 1.33 7.90
C GLY A 232 21.10 0.54 6.66
N ARG A 233 20.34 0.61 5.56
CA ARG A 233 20.57 -0.14 4.31
C ARG A 233 20.97 0.73 3.13
N LEU A 234 20.82 2.04 3.24
CA LEU A 234 21.17 2.97 2.17
C LEU A 234 22.69 3.11 2.07
N PRO A 235 23.26 3.09 0.85
CA PRO A 235 24.67 3.39 0.69
C PRO A 235 24.94 4.84 1.10
N ALA A 236 26.09 5.08 1.73
CA ALA A 236 26.55 6.43 2.09
C ALA A 236 26.65 7.40 0.89
N SER A 237 26.62 6.87 -0.34
CA SER A 237 26.63 7.61 -1.59
C SER A 237 25.36 7.28 -2.40
N MET A 238 24.23 7.90 -2.08
CA MET A 238 23.04 7.92 -2.95
C MET A 238 23.30 8.79 -4.19
N VAL A 239 24.13 8.31 -5.12
CA VAL A 239 24.41 9.02 -6.38
C VAL A 239 23.79 8.33 -7.59
N LYS A 240 23.43 7.04 -7.56
CA LYS A 240 22.70 6.42 -8.70
C LYS A 240 21.77 5.26 -8.29
N PRO A 241 20.55 5.18 -8.85
CA PRO A 241 19.73 3.98 -8.76
C PRO A 241 20.37 2.87 -9.60
N GLY A 242 20.93 1.85 -8.93
CA GLY A 242 21.40 0.61 -9.55
C GLY A 242 20.28 -0.43 -9.65
N PRO A 243 20.38 -1.43 -10.55
CA PRO A 243 19.26 -2.27 -10.97
C PRO A 243 18.95 -3.48 -10.05
N SER A 244 19.49 -3.55 -8.84
CA SER A 244 19.38 -4.75 -8.00
C SER A 244 19.03 -4.42 -6.54
N GLY A 245 17.75 -4.55 -6.19
CA GLY A 245 17.22 -4.52 -4.82
C GLY A 245 17.12 -3.14 -4.16
N GLN A 246 18.20 -2.35 -4.22
CA GLN A 246 18.41 -1.11 -3.45
C GLN A 246 17.48 0.07 -3.80
N ALA A 247 16.81 0.00 -4.96
CA ALA A 247 15.82 1.00 -5.33
C ALA A 247 14.57 0.92 -4.43
N GLU A 248 14.23 -0.27 -3.92
CA GLU A 248 12.99 -0.46 -3.17
C GLU A 248 13.09 0.03 -1.72
N GLU A 249 14.25 -0.07 -1.04
CA GLU A 249 14.42 0.53 0.29
C GLU A 249 14.47 2.05 0.23
N SER A 250 15.05 2.63 -0.82
CA SER A 250 14.99 4.09 -1.05
C SER A 250 13.56 4.54 -1.29
N ASP A 251 12.84 3.84 -2.17
CA ASP A 251 11.41 4.10 -2.42
C ASP A 251 10.59 3.99 -1.12
N LEU A 252 10.82 2.95 -0.31
CA LEU A 252 10.13 2.77 0.97
C LEU A 252 10.40 3.93 1.91
N LEU A 253 11.64 4.40 2.01
CA LEU A 253 12.00 5.54 2.82
C LEU A 253 11.32 6.83 2.33
N HIS A 254 11.35 7.09 1.01
CA HIS A 254 10.68 8.23 0.41
C HIS A 254 9.19 8.24 0.75
N GLU A 255 8.52 7.10 0.55
CA GLU A 255 7.08 6.98 0.80
C GLU A 255 6.74 7.11 2.29
N ALA A 256 7.58 6.58 3.18
CA ALA A 256 7.38 6.70 4.64
C ALA A 256 7.53 8.15 5.12
N VAL A 257 8.50 8.91 4.58
CA VAL A 257 8.67 10.34 4.88
C VAL A 257 7.45 11.14 4.39
N VAL A 258 6.94 10.85 3.19
CA VAL A 258 5.72 11.50 2.67
C VAL A 258 4.51 11.16 3.53
N LEU A 259 4.37 9.90 3.96
CA LEU A 259 3.24 9.46 4.78
C LEU A 259 3.20 10.18 6.14
N LEU A 260 4.36 10.34 6.78
CA LEU A 260 4.47 11.16 8.00
C LEU A 260 4.07 12.62 7.75
N GLY A 261 4.46 13.17 6.60
CA GLY A 261 4.05 14.51 6.19
C GLY A 261 2.53 14.65 6.09
N PHE A 262 1.86 13.72 5.41
CA PHE A 262 0.40 13.70 5.36
C PHE A 262 -0.22 13.54 6.74
N TYR A 263 0.28 12.61 7.56
CA TYR A 263 -0.24 12.38 8.90
C TYR A 263 -0.23 13.65 9.77
N CYS A 264 0.84 14.44 9.73
CA CYS A 264 0.99 15.66 10.51
C CYS A 264 0.33 16.92 9.89
N LEU A 265 -0.03 16.88 8.60
CA LEU A 265 -0.44 18.08 7.87
C LEU A 265 -1.68 18.75 8.48
N GLN A 266 -1.46 19.94 9.05
CA GLN A 266 -2.50 20.75 9.69
C GLN A 266 -3.27 20.04 10.82
N GLU A 267 -2.66 19.05 11.46
CA GLU A 267 -3.30 18.26 12.53
C GLU A 267 -2.41 18.27 13.80
N PRO A 268 -2.65 19.20 14.75
CA PRO A 268 -1.80 19.38 15.93
C PRO A 268 -1.70 18.14 16.82
N GLU A 269 -2.79 17.38 16.95
CA GLU A 269 -2.77 16.15 17.75
C GLU A 269 -1.79 15.13 17.16
N ASN A 270 -1.82 14.97 15.83
CA ASN A 270 -0.92 14.07 15.12
C ASN A 270 0.52 14.57 15.11
N GLN A 271 0.76 15.88 15.10
CA GLN A 271 2.10 16.47 15.19
C GLN A 271 2.85 16.09 16.49
N SER A 272 2.13 15.77 17.58
CA SER A 272 2.75 15.33 18.84
C SER A 272 3.57 14.04 18.70
N ILE A 273 3.28 13.20 17.70
CA ILE A 273 3.99 11.94 17.42
C ILE A 273 5.49 12.15 17.21
N LEU A 274 5.88 13.36 16.76
CA LEU A 274 7.25 13.70 16.42
C LEU A 274 8.18 13.73 17.63
N CYS A 275 7.61 13.99 18.81
CA CYS A 275 8.30 14.08 20.10
C CYS A 275 8.16 12.79 20.93
N TYR A 276 7.51 11.75 20.41
CA TYR A 276 7.37 10.48 21.11
C TYR A 276 8.71 9.72 21.18
N GLY A 277 8.84 8.89 22.24
CA GLY A 277 9.96 7.97 22.46
C GLY A 277 11.02 8.46 23.45
N GLU A 278 11.49 7.57 24.33
CA GLU A 278 12.53 7.86 25.34
C GLU A 278 13.96 7.97 24.76
N GLY A 279 14.13 7.71 23.47
CA GLY A 279 15.43 7.71 22.78
C GLY A 279 15.58 8.89 21.81
N GLN A 280 15.82 8.58 20.53
CA GLN A 280 15.76 9.58 19.47
C GLN A 280 14.29 9.83 19.11
N ALA A 281 13.86 11.08 19.13
CA ALA A 281 12.52 11.45 18.67
C ALA A 281 12.38 11.23 17.14
N LEU A 282 11.14 11.09 16.62
CA LEU A 282 10.92 10.97 15.17
C LEU A 282 11.43 12.21 14.42
N LEU A 283 11.30 13.40 15.01
CA LEU A 283 11.84 14.63 14.44
C LEU A 283 13.37 14.57 14.30
N ALA A 284 14.06 14.06 15.33
CA ALA A 284 15.50 13.87 15.29
C ALA A 284 15.92 12.81 14.25
N ARG A 285 15.08 11.80 13.98
CA ARG A 285 15.33 10.84 12.87
C ARG A 285 15.25 11.52 11.51
N LEU A 286 14.23 12.35 11.28
CA LEU A 286 14.11 13.14 10.05
C LEU A 286 15.31 14.06 9.85
N ALA A 287 15.79 14.71 10.92
CA ALA A 287 16.98 15.54 10.88
C ALA A 287 18.27 14.74 10.60
N SER A 288 18.29 13.45 10.92
CA SER A 288 19.44 12.55 10.69
C SER A 288 19.40 11.78 9.38
N LEU A 289 18.43 12.06 8.49
CA LEU A 289 18.36 11.42 7.18
C LEU A 289 19.63 11.69 6.34
N PRO A 290 19.95 10.83 5.37
CA PRO A 290 21.12 11.04 4.51
C PRO A 290 21.14 12.41 3.83
N LEU A 291 22.34 12.98 3.63
CA LEU A 291 22.54 14.31 3.02
C LEU A 291 21.80 14.52 1.69
N TYR A 292 21.51 13.45 0.95
CA TYR A 292 20.66 13.48 -0.24
C TYR A 292 19.34 14.26 -0.01
N TYR A 293 18.68 14.06 1.14
CA TYR A 293 17.41 14.73 1.46
C TYR A 293 17.53 16.24 1.73
N PHE A 294 18.75 16.71 2.01
CA PHE A 294 19.02 18.12 2.31
C PHE A 294 19.68 18.86 1.14
N MET A 295 20.39 18.14 0.27
CA MET A 295 21.22 18.72 -0.79
C MET A 295 20.62 18.56 -2.18
N ASP A 296 20.04 17.39 -2.49
CA ASP A 296 19.46 17.10 -3.80
C ASP A 296 18.02 17.62 -3.91
N GLU A 297 17.64 18.21 -5.05
CA GLU A 297 16.32 18.78 -5.27
C GLU A 297 15.19 17.75 -5.11
N ARG A 298 15.41 16.51 -5.51
CA ARG A 298 14.40 15.44 -5.33
C ARG A 298 14.26 15.08 -3.86
N GLY A 299 15.38 14.98 -3.14
CA GLY A 299 15.40 14.75 -1.70
C GLY A 299 14.68 15.85 -0.93
N LYS A 300 14.99 17.12 -1.22
CA LYS A 300 14.33 18.28 -0.61
C LYS A 300 12.83 18.31 -0.89
N SER A 301 12.42 17.99 -2.13
CA SER A 301 11.00 17.95 -2.52
C SER A 301 10.17 16.91 -1.75
N ILE A 302 10.84 15.94 -1.10
CA ILE A 302 10.22 14.96 -0.22
C ILE A 302 10.29 15.41 1.23
N LEU A 303 11.48 15.74 1.74
CA LEU A 303 11.69 16.01 3.16
C LEU A 303 11.11 17.35 3.62
N PHE A 304 11.29 18.43 2.85
CA PHE A 304 10.93 19.78 3.33
C PHE A 304 9.42 19.97 3.49
N PRO A 305 8.55 19.48 2.56
CA PRO A 305 7.12 19.49 2.80
C PRO A 305 6.72 18.71 4.06
N THR A 306 7.38 17.58 4.34
CA THR A 306 7.14 16.81 5.57
C THR A 306 7.54 17.61 6.80
N ILE A 307 8.74 18.19 6.85
CA ILE A 307 9.18 19.02 7.99
C ILE A 307 8.22 20.21 8.20
N LEU A 308 7.79 20.87 7.12
CA LEU A 308 6.81 21.95 7.22
C LEU A 308 5.48 21.45 7.79
N ALA A 309 4.94 20.35 7.28
CA ALA A 309 3.71 19.75 7.82
C ALA A 309 3.84 19.37 9.31
N SER A 310 5.02 18.88 9.69
CA SER A 310 5.39 18.46 11.04
C SER A 310 5.56 19.61 12.05
N CYS A 311 6.13 20.74 11.63
CA CYS A 311 6.49 21.84 12.52
C CYS A 311 5.56 23.06 12.40
N PHE A 312 4.72 23.15 11.36
CA PHE A 312 3.86 24.30 11.14
C PHE A 312 2.91 24.53 12.31
N ARG A 313 3.07 25.67 12.99
CA ARG A 313 2.30 26.09 14.17
C ARG A 313 2.38 25.13 15.37
N SER A 314 3.46 24.34 15.46
CA SER A 314 3.73 23.51 16.64
C SER A 314 4.88 24.11 17.44
N GLU A 315 4.58 24.69 18.61
CA GLU A 315 5.62 25.20 19.53
C GLU A 315 6.52 24.09 20.07
N GLN A 316 6.02 22.85 20.13
CA GLN A 316 6.77 21.70 20.64
C GLN A 316 7.81 21.18 19.62
N ASN A 317 7.54 21.36 18.32
CA ASN A 317 8.37 20.80 17.24
C ASN A 317 9.33 21.83 16.61
N LEU A 318 9.27 23.10 17.04
CA LEU A 318 10.14 24.20 16.60
C LEU A 318 11.29 24.41 17.59
#